data_AF-A0A0K2XAQ4-F1
#
_entry.id   AF-A0A0K2XAQ4-F1
#
_cell.length_a   1.000
_cell.length_b   1.000
_cell.length_c   1.000
_cell.angle_alpha   90.00
_cell.angle_beta   90.00
_cell.angle_gamma   90.00
#
_symmetry.space_group_name_H-M   'P 1'
#
loop_
_entity.id
_entity.type
_entity.pdbx_description
1 polymer ?
#
loop_
_entity_poly.entity_id
_entity_poly.type
_entity_poly.pdbx_seq_one_letter_code
_entity_poly.pdbx_strand_id
1 'polypeptide(L)'
;MQASKENLNARLGVLLAQSDTTVGFFSHDQDQLNRAKNSPKNKPLLRVGACFKDLPRVPPKHRRLVRRLKATFIYKGQAFRVVQDPETLVFLKRLGIVFSTSANLSGQSHDPKIAFALADTIIEDRRGLAARSPSKIIKLGRSYKRRLR
;
A
#
# COMPACT_ATOMS: atom_id res chain seq x y z
N MET A 1 -10.49 -21.20 13.95
CA MET A 1 -10.91 -20.02 13.13
C MET A 1 -9.75 -19.36 12.35
N GLN A 2 -8.62 -20.05 12.10
CA GLN A 2 -7.47 -19.49 11.36
C GLN A 2 -7.42 -19.92 9.89
N ALA A 3 -7.86 -21.15 9.58
CA ALA A 3 -7.85 -21.72 8.23
C ALA A 3 -8.73 -20.99 7.18
N SER A 4 -9.71 -20.18 7.61
CA SER A 4 -10.57 -19.42 6.69
C SER A 4 -9.97 -18.07 6.25
N LYS A 5 -9.07 -17.48 7.04
CA LYS A 5 -8.40 -16.21 6.68
C LYS A 5 -7.20 -16.42 5.76
N GLU A 6 -6.45 -17.50 5.94
CA GLU A 6 -5.33 -17.86 5.06
C GLU A 6 -5.80 -18.14 3.62
N ASN A 7 -6.96 -18.80 3.47
CA ASN A 7 -7.56 -19.08 2.16
C ASN A 7 -8.09 -17.84 1.43
N LEU A 8 -8.48 -16.78 2.14
CA LEU A 8 -8.92 -15.53 1.50
C LEU A 8 -7.72 -14.75 0.96
N ASN A 9 -6.61 -14.71 1.72
CA ASN A 9 -5.38 -14.01 1.33
C ASN A 9 -4.65 -14.68 0.16
N ALA A 10 -4.76 -16.01 0.02
CA ALA A 10 -4.21 -16.75 -1.12
C ALA A 10 -5.08 -16.66 -2.40
N ARG A 11 -6.35 -16.24 -2.28
CA ARG A 11 -7.29 -16.11 -3.41
C ARG A 11 -7.42 -14.72 -3.98
N LEU A 12 -7.01 -13.69 -3.24
CA LEU A 12 -7.11 -12.30 -3.70
C LEU A 12 -5.90 -11.97 -4.57
N GLY A 13 -6.13 -11.85 -5.88
CA GLY A 13 -5.14 -11.39 -6.84
C GLY A 13 -4.86 -9.89 -6.73
N VAL A 14 -4.64 -9.23 -7.86
CA VAL A 14 -4.38 -7.79 -7.92
C VAL A 14 -5.69 -7.03 -7.74
N LEU A 15 -5.83 -6.35 -6.60
CA LEU A 15 -6.94 -5.42 -6.35
C LEU A 15 -6.59 -4.03 -6.86
N LEU A 16 -7.49 -3.41 -7.61
CA LEU A 16 -7.43 -1.99 -7.96
C LEU A 16 -8.41 -1.21 -7.07
N ALA A 17 -7.90 -0.22 -6.33
CA ALA A 17 -8.75 0.62 -5.49
C ALA A 17 -8.19 2.02 -5.30
N GLN A 18 -9.06 2.97 -4.96
CA GLN A 18 -8.65 4.30 -4.54
C GLN A 18 -8.05 4.24 -3.12
N SER A 19 -6.76 4.61 -2.98
CA SER A 19 -6.14 4.78 -1.66
C SER A 19 -6.32 6.19 -1.12
N ASP A 20 -5.89 6.39 0.12
CA ASP A 20 -5.76 7.71 0.72
C ASP A 20 -4.96 8.67 -0.18
N THR A 21 -3.95 8.21 -0.90
CA THR A 21 -3.13 9.06 -1.78
C THR A 21 -3.58 9.14 -3.22
N THR A 22 -3.71 8.00 -3.88
CA THR A 22 -3.91 7.84 -5.33
C THR A 22 -4.50 6.46 -5.59
N VAL A 23 -5.05 6.21 -6.78
CA VAL A 23 -5.37 4.85 -7.21
C VAL A 23 -4.14 3.95 -7.14
N GLY A 24 -4.32 2.75 -6.59
CA GLY A 24 -3.25 1.80 -6.32
C GLY A 24 -3.67 0.36 -6.52
N PHE A 25 -2.67 -0.48 -6.76
CA PHE A 25 -2.81 -1.92 -6.68
C PHE A 25 -2.53 -2.41 -5.27
N PHE A 26 -3.22 -3.47 -4.85
CA PHE A 26 -3.05 -4.14 -3.57
C PHE A 26 -3.07 -5.66 -3.75
N SER A 27 -2.19 -6.37 -3.04
CA SER A 27 -2.18 -7.84 -2.98
C SER A 27 -1.34 -8.30 -1.78
N HIS A 28 -1.58 -9.53 -1.31
CA HIS A 28 -0.68 -10.20 -0.38
C HIS A 28 0.58 -10.74 -1.09
N ASP A 29 0.55 -10.91 -2.41
CA ASP A 29 1.68 -11.35 -3.23
C ASP A 29 2.43 -10.14 -3.84
N GLN A 30 3.63 -9.86 -3.31
CA GLN A 30 4.50 -8.81 -3.82
C GLN A 30 4.96 -9.09 -5.26
N ASP A 31 5.26 -10.34 -5.58
CA ASP A 31 5.77 -10.73 -6.88
C ASP A 31 4.69 -10.61 -7.95
N GLN A 32 3.43 -10.90 -7.59
CA GLN A 32 2.29 -10.65 -8.47
C GLN A 32 2.16 -9.16 -8.81
N LEU A 33 2.27 -8.26 -7.83
CA LEU A 33 2.24 -6.81 -8.08
C LEU A 33 3.42 -6.34 -8.93
N ASN A 34 4.62 -6.88 -8.69
CA ASN A 34 5.79 -6.57 -9.48
C ASN A 34 5.63 -7.05 -10.92
N ARG A 35 5.12 -8.28 -11.14
CA ARG A 35 4.81 -8.82 -12.47
C ARG A 35 3.76 -7.96 -13.19
N ALA A 36 2.64 -7.66 -12.54
CA ALA A 36 1.56 -6.85 -13.11
C ALA A 36 2.06 -5.47 -13.57
N LYS A 37 2.94 -4.84 -12.78
CA LYS A 37 3.54 -3.53 -13.11
C LYS A 37 4.71 -3.58 -14.08
N ASN A 38 5.12 -4.77 -14.54
CA ASN A 38 6.39 -4.96 -15.25
C ASN A 38 7.58 -4.35 -14.50
N SER A 39 7.63 -4.56 -13.18
CA SER A 39 8.72 -4.15 -12.29
C SER A 39 9.72 -5.29 -12.09
N PRO A 40 10.98 -5.00 -11.71
CA PRO A 40 11.93 -6.03 -11.33
C PRO A 40 11.36 -6.96 -10.24
N LYS A 41 11.57 -8.27 -10.39
CA LYS A 41 10.97 -9.34 -9.55
C LYS A 41 11.08 -9.05 -8.05
N ASN A 42 12.25 -8.57 -7.61
CA ASN A 42 12.56 -8.37 -6.18
C ASN A 42 12.45 -6.91 -5.72
N LYS A 43 11.76 -6.04 -6.47
CA LYS A 43 11.60 -4.63 -6.08
C LYS A 43 10.76 -4.56 -4.79
N PRO A 44 11.30 -4.01 -3.68
CA PRO A 44 10.54 -3.92 -2.44
C PRO A 44 9.32 -2.99 -2.60
N LEU A 45 8.16 -3.43 -2.11
CA LEU A 45 6.92 -2.65 -2.18
C LEU A 45 6.52 -2.05 -0.82
N LEU A 46 5.62 -1.08 -0.89
CA LEU A 46 5.02 -0.47 0.29
C LEU A 46 4.10 -1.47 0.98
N ARG A 47 4.26 -1.69 2.29
CA ARG A 47 3.28 -2.42 3.10
C ARG A 47 2.27 -1.44 3.70
N VAL A 48 0.98 -1.70 3.50
CA VAL A 48 -0.09 -0.86 4.04
C VAL A 48 -0.98 -1.66 4.97
N GLY A 49 -1.51 -0.99 6.00
CA GLY A 49 -2.44 -1.61 6.92
C GLY A 49 -3.29 -0.59 7.67
N ALA A 50 -4.39 -1.08 8.22
CA ALA A 50 -5.33 -0.27 9.00
C ALA A 50 -4.78 0.15 10.38
N CYS A 51 -3.78 -0.55 10.89
CA CYS A 51 -3.25 -0.31 12.22
C CYS A 51 -1.74 -0.49 12.28
N PHE A 52 -1.09 0.25 13.18
CA PHE A 52 0.37 0.23 13.33
C PHE A 52 0.91 -1.06 13.96
N LYS A 53 0.09 -1.81 14.71
CA LYS A 53 0.54 -2.97 15.49
C LYS A 53 1.22 -4.06 14.64
N ASP A 54 0.79 -4.21 13.40
CA ASP A 54 1.25 -5.29 12.52
C ASP A 54 2.35 -4.81 11.54
N LEU A 55 2.70 -3.51 11.59
CA LEU A 55 3.71 -2.87 10.74
C LEU A 55 5.10 -2.85 11.41
N PRO A 56 6.18 -2.53 10.68
CA PRO A 56 7.53 -2.53 11.25
C PRO A 56 7.65 -1.73 12.55
N ARG A 57 8.22 -2.36 13.57
CA ARG A 57 8.40 -1.75 14.90
C ARG A 57 9.41 -0.60 14.80
N VAL A 58 8.92 0.63 14.99
CA VAL A 58 9.75 1.85 15.03
C VAL A 58 10.11 2.27 16.46
N PRO A 59 11.16 3.09 16.64
CA PRO A 59 11.48 3.72 17.92
C PRO A 59 10.28 4.46 18.52
N PRO A 60 10.06 4.42 19.86
CA PRO A 60 8.91 5.05 20.52
C PRO A 60 8.65 6.50 20.10
N LYS A 61 9.73 7.29 19.95
CA LYS A 61 9.70 8.69 19.49
C LYS A 61 8.95 8.90 18.16
N HIS A 62 8.95 7.90 17.27
CA HIS A 62 8.32 8.00 15.96
C HIS A 62 6.92 7.40 15.91
N ARG A 63 6.47 6.67 16.93
CA ARG A 63 5.19 5.94 16.90
C ARG A 63 3.98 6.86 16.73
N ARG A 64 3.98 8.03 17.38
CA ARG A 64 2.89 9.02 17.23
C ARG A 64 2.85 9.59 15.81
N LEU A 65 4.01 9.90 15.25
CA LEU A 65 4.14 10.39 13.87
C LEU A 65 3.62 9.36 12.87
N VAL A 66 4.06 8.11 13.00
CA VAL A 66 3.66 7.01 12.10
C VAL A 66 2.15 6.77 12.09
N ARG A 67 1.49 6.87 13.26
CA ARG A 67 0.04 6.64 13.35
C ARG A 67 -0.81 7.77 12.78
N ARG A 68 -0.29 9.00 12.76
CA ARG A 68 -1.09 10.21 12.50
C ARG A 68 -0.78 10.89 11.18
N LEU A 69 0.43 10.73 10.66
CA LEU A 69 0.79 11.39 9.40
C LEU A 69 0.52 10.47 8.22
N LYS A 70 -0.22 10.99 7.24
CA LYS A 70 -0.40 10.38 5.93
C LYS A 70 0.90 10.49 5.12
N ALA A 71 1.79 9.54 5.35
CA ALA A 71 3.09 9.45 4.69
C ALA A 71 3.51 7.99 4.53
N THR A 72 4.36 7.73 3.55
CA THR A 72 5.13 6.49 3.49
C THR A 72 6.36 6.63 4.38
N PHE A 73 6.55 5.69 5.29
CA PHE A 73 7.71 5.63 6.16
C PHE A 73 8.67 4.56 5.67
N ILE A 74 9.96 4.86 5.73
CA ILE A 74 11.03 3.90 5.47
C ILE A 74 11.81 3.69 6.77
N TYR A 75 11.87 2.45 7.25
CA TYR A 75 12.65 2.07 8.41
C TYR A 75 13.31 0.71 8.19
N LYS A 76 14.63 0.62 8.43
CA LYS A 76 15.43 -0.60 8.20
C LYS A 76 15.15 -1.27 6.84
N GLY A 77 15.14 -0.47 5.77
CA GLY A 77 14.91 -0.94 4.40
C GLY A 77 13.45 -1.25 4.04
N GLN A 78 12.52 -1.21 5.00
CA GLN A 78 11.11 -1.52 4.76
C GLN A 78 10.28 -0.25 4.61
N ALA A 79 9.49 -0.18 3.52
CA ALA A 79 8.52 0.89 3.30
C ALA A 79 7.15 0.47 3.84
N PHE A 80 6.52 1.33 4.65
CA PHE A 80 5.19 1.06 5.20
C PHE A 80 4.34 2.32 5.42
N ARG A 81 3.02 2.14 5.51
CA ARG A 81 2.06 3.21 5.82
C ARG A 81 0.91 2.68 6.66
N VAL A 82 0.52 3.47 7.67
CA VAL A 82 -0.78 3.32 8.34
C VAL A 82 -1.81 4.13 7.54
N VAL A 83 -2.81 3.46 6.99
CA VAL A 83 -3.87 4.12 6.22
C VAL A 83 -4.86 4.77 7.17
N GLN A 84 -5.31 5.98 6.82
CA GLN A 84 -6.26 6.76 7.63
C GLN A 84 -7.57 7.04 6.91
N ASP A 85 -7.63 6.77 5.61
CA ASP A 85 -8.80 7.03 4.79
C ASP A 85 -9.93 6.03 5.08
N PRO A 86 -11.12 6.48 5.50
CA PRO A 86 -12.20 5.60 5.93
C PRO A 86 -12.63 4.58 4.87
N GLU A 87 -12.75 5.01 3.61
CA GLU A 87 -13.20 4.17 2.50
C GLU A 87 -12.18 3.06 2.22
N THR A 88 -10.88 3.41 2.18
CA THR A 88 -9.79 2.42 2.04
C THR A 88 -9.74 1.46 3.24
N LEU A 89 -10.06 1.96 4.44
CA LEU A 89 -10.09 1.15 5.66
C LEU A 89 -11.20 0.11 5.67
N VAL A 90 -12.30 0.28 4.90
CA VAL A 90 -13.38 -0.71 4.80
C VAL A 90 -12.84 -2.06 4.36
N PHE A 91 -12.07 -2.08 3.28
CA PHE A 91 -11.50 -3.32 2.77
C PHE A 91 -10.20 -3.71 3.49
N LEU A 92 -9.32 -2.74 3.83
CA LEU A 92 -8.05 -3.07 4.51
C LEU A 92 -8.24 -3.72 5.88
N LYS A 93 -9.31 -3.38 6.63
CA LYS A 93 -9.61 -4.06 7.90
C LYS A 93 -9.91 -5.55 7.71
N ARG A 94 -10.42 -5.95 6.54
CA ARG A 94 -10.67 -7.35 6.18
C ARG A 94 -9.40 -8.04 5.67
N LEU A 95 -8.61 -7.33 4.84
CA LEU A 95 -7.37 -7.86 4.25
C LEU A 95 -6.18 -7.94 5.22
N GLY A 96 -6.17 -7.11 6.27
CA GLY A 96 -5.01 -6.97 7.13
C GLY A 96 -3.91 -6.14 6.48
N ILE A 97 -2.67 -6.64 6.49
CA ILE A 97 -1.55 -5.99 5.80
C ILE A 97 -1.40 -6.57 4.41
N VAL A 98 -1.30 -5.69 3.43
CA VAL A 98 -1.04 -6.02 2.03
C VAL A 98 0.11 -5.18 1.50
N PHE A 99 0.71 -5.63 0.40
CA PHE A 99 1.57 -4.79 -0.40
C PHE A 99 0.74 -3.84 -1.24
N SER A 100 1.31 -2.68 -1.56
CA SER A 100 0.68 -1.68 -2.38
C SER A 100 1.68 -0.93 -3.25
N THR A 101 1.19 -0.45 -4.40
CA THR A 101 1.94 0.31 -5.38
C THR A 101 0.96 1.14 -6.21
N SER A 102 1.41 2.26 -6.79
CA SER A 102 0.54 3.06 -7.67
C SER A 102 0.09 2.24 -8.89
N ALA A 103 -1.14 2.47 -9.36
CA ALA A 103 -1.74 1.68 -10.44
C ALA A 103 -1.26 2.14 -11.84
N ASN A 104 0.01 1.92 -12.14
CA ASN A 104 0.66 2.30 -13.39
C ASN A 104 1.78 1.31 -13.71
N LEU A 105 2.17 1.18 -14.97
CA LEU A 105 3.38 0.46 -15.34
C LEU A 105 4.62 1.13 -14.73
N SER A 106 5.66 0.35 -14.46
CA SER A 106 6.89 0.86 -13.85
C SER A 106 7.50 1.98 -14.72
N GLY A 107 7.67 3.17 -14.13
CA GLY A 107 8.27 4.32 -14.81
C GLY A 107 7.33 5.09 -15.76
N GLN A 108 6.07 4.68 -15.88
CA GLN A 108 5.11 5.33 -16.79
C GLN A 108 4.06 6.15 -16.03
N SER A 109 3.37 7.04 -16.75
CA SER A 109 2.17 7.73 -16.23
C SER A 109 1.02 6.76 -15.98
N HIS A 110 0.06 7.17 -15.16
CA HIS A 110 -1.16 6.38 -14.96
C HIS A 110 -2.01 6.38 -16.24
N ASP A 111 -2.40 5.19 -16.67
CA ASP A 111 -3.40 4.95 -17.70
C ASP A 111 -4.51 4.09 -17.08
N PRO A 112 -5.76 4.61 -16.98
CA PRO A 112 -6.87 3.85 -16.44
C PRO A 112 -7.09 2.52 -17.18
N LYS A 113 -7.01 2.47 -18.51
CA LYS A 113 -7.28 1.25 -19.29
C LYS A 113 -6.31 0.14 -18.91
N ILE A 114 -5.02 0.49 -18.78
CA ILE A 114 -3.99 -0.45 -18.33
C ILE A 114 -4.25 -0.85 -16.87
N ALA A 115 -4.61 0.10 -16.01
CA ALA A 115 -4.89 -0.19 -14.60
C ALA A 115 -6.03 -1.19 -14.44
N PHE A 116 -7.12 -1.02 -15.19
CA PHE A 116 -8.27 -1.94 -15.21
C PHE A 116 -7.88 -3.31 -15.77
N ALA A 117 -7.11 -3.36 -16.86
CA ALA A 117 -6.69 -4.62 -17.48
C ALA A 117 -5.77 -5.48 -16.61
N LEU A 118 -4.99 -4.85 -15.72
CA LEU A 118 -4.06 -5.54 -14.81
C LEU A 118 -4.70 -5.99 -13.49
N ALA A 119 -5.97 -5.62 -13.24
CA ALA A 119 -6.65 -5.90 -11.98
C ALA A 119 -7.53 -7.15 -12.10
N ASP A 120 -7.41 -8.05 -11.13
CA ASP A 120 -8.33 -9.20 -10.99
C ASP A 120 -9.65 -8.78 -10.33
N THR A 121 -9.63 -7.71 -9.53
CA THR A 121 -10.82 -7.19 -8.86
C THR A 121 -10.70 -5.68 -8.68
N ILE A 122 -11.81 -4.98 -8.91
CA ILE A 122 -11.90 -3.54 -8.79
C ILE A 122 -12.79 -3.21 -7.58
N ILE A 123 -12.28 -2.37 -6.69
CA ILE A 123 -13.05 -1.81 -5.57
C ILE A 123 -13.17 -0.31 -5.82
N GLU A 124 -14.35 0.10 -6.24
CA GLU A 124 -14.68 1.50 -6.47
C GLU A 124 -15.67 1.98 -5.41
N ASP A 125 -15.45 3.21 -4.94
CA ASP A 125 -16.37 3.94 -4.08
C ASP A 125 -16.71 5.28 -4.73
N ARG A 126 -17.54 6.09 -4.06
CA ARG A 126 -18.00 7.40 -4.55
C ARG A 126 -16.90 8.39 -4.97
N ARG A 127 -15.64 8.17 -4.61
CA ARG A 127 -14.50 9.01 -5.00
C ARG A 127 -14.01 8.73 -6.42
N GLY A 128 -14.43 7.60 -7.00
CA GLY A 128 -13.90 7.06 -8.24
C GLY A 128 -12.42 6.66 -8.15
N LEU A 129 -11.90 6.14 -9.25
CA LEU A 129 -10.48 5.79 -9.39
C LEU A 129 -9.73 6.89 -10.14
N ALA A 130 -8.77 7.54 -9.47
CA ALA A 130 -7.99 8.60 -10.10
C ALA A 130 -6.54 8.65 -9.60
N ALA A 131 -5.63 8.98 -10.54
CA ALA A 131 -4.27 9.36 -10.20
C ALA A 131 -4.27 10.69 -9.44
N ARG A 132 -3.51 10.74 -8.34
CA ARG A 132 -3.39 11.91 -7.47
C ARG A 132 -1.95 12.06 -6.98
N SER A 133 -1.66 13.19 -6.34
CA SER A 133 -0.33 13.46 -5.81
C SER A 133 0.09 12.38 -4.79
N PRO A 134 1.25 11.74 -4.96
CA PRO A 134 1.66 10.66 -4.07
C PRO A 134 2.16 11.22 -2.74
N SER A 135 2.02 10.47 -1.64
CA SER A 135 2.36 10.96 -0.28
C SER A 135 3.80 11.44 -0.13
N LYS A 136 4.07 12.19 0.94
CA LYS A 136 5.42 12.37 1.46
C LYS A 136 6.09 11.02 1.75
N ILE A 137 7.41 10.97 1.59
CA ILE A 137 8.24 9.82 1.97
C ILE A 137 9.20 10.25 3.07
N ILE A 138 9.17 9.57 4.21
CA ILE A 138 9.95 9.92 5.39
C ILE A 138 10.80 8.72 5.82
N LYS A 139 12.12 8.86 5.76
CA LYS A 139 13.06 7.89 6.30
C LYS A 139 13.24 8.13 7.81
N LEU A 140 13.06 7.08 8.60
CA LEU A 140 13.19 7.11 10.05
C LEU A 140 14.55 6.53 10.48
N GLY A 141 15.22 7.22 11.41
CA GLY A 141 16.39 6.73 12.13
C GLY A 141 16.03 6.29 13.55
N ARG A 142 17.04 6.22 14.43
CA ARG A 142 16.82 5.97 15.87
C ARG A 142 16.20 7.18 16.57
N SER A 143 16.71 8.38 16.26
CA SER A 143 16.33 9.65 16.89
C SER A 143 15.92 10.74 15.91
N TYR A 144 16.31 10.61 14.63
CA TYR A 144 16.11 11.57 13.56
C TYR A 144 15.10 11.07 12.51
N LYS A 145 14.62 11.99 11.69
CA LYS A 145 13.77 11.72 10.53
C LYS A 145 14.23 12.59 9.36
N ARG A 146 14.19 12.05 8.14
CA ARG A 146 14.53 12.78 6.91
C ARG A 146 13.41 12.64 5.90
N ARG A 147 12.91 13.76 5.39
CA ARG A 147 11.98 13.76 4.25
C ARG A 147 12.77 13.49 2.97
N LEU A 148 12.32 12.53 2.18
CA LEU A 148 12.89 12.19 0.87
C LEU A 148 12.05 12.80 -0.27
N ARG A 149 10.75 12.96 -0.04
CA ARG A 149 9.79 13.62 -0.93
C ARG A 149 8.63 14.19 -0.11
#